data_AF-A0A6A0HDT1-F1
#
_entry.id   AF-A0A6A0HDT1-F1
#
_cell.length_a   1.000
_cell.length_b   1.000
_cell.length_c   1.000
_cell.angle_alpha   90.00
_cell.angle_beta   90.00
_cell.angle_gamma   90.00
#
_symmetry.space_group_name_H-M   'P 1'
#
loop_
_entity.id
_entity.type
_entity.pdbx_description
1 polymer ?
#
loop_
_entity_poly.entity_id
_entity_poly.type
_entity_poly.pdbx_seq_one_letter_code
_entity_poly.pdbx_strand_id
1 'polypeptide(L)'
;MMSLFLISYTLHCTWVTSEAYSSPSIVLSARAHDGSRIIFDDFREAYYWLRHNTPEDAKVMSWWDYGYQITAMANRTILVDNNTWNNTHISRVGQAMASPEDKAYEIMRELDVNYVLVIFGGLTGYSSDDINKFLWMVRIGGSTDKGAHIKEHDYYTPAGEFRVDREGSPVLLNSLMYKMCYYRFGQVYTEGGKPAGYDRVRNVEIGNKDFELDVLEEAYTTEHWIVRIYKVKDLPNRGS
;
A
#
# COMPACT_ATOMS: atom_id res chain seq x y z
N MET A 1 -46.25 0.61 -24.98
CA MET A 1 -45.00 -0.19 -24.95
C MET A 1 -43.76 0.69 -24.77
N MET A 2 -43.55 1.72 -25.61
CA MET A 2 -42.40 2.64 -25.48
C MET A 2 -42.30 3.37 -24.12
N SER A 3 -43.42 3.86 -23.58
CA SER A 3 -43.41 4.58 -22.28
C SER A 3 -42.97 3.71 -21.10
N LEU A 4 -43.29 2.41 -21.11
CA LEU A 4 -42.86 1.47 -20.07
C LEU A 4 -41.35 1.25 -20.12
N PHE A 5 -40.77 1.17 -21.33
CA PHE A 5 -39.32 1.07 -21.51
C PHE A 5 -38.60 2.35 -21.03
N LEU A 6 -39.13 3.54 -21.32
CA LEU A 6 -38.55 4.80 -20.86
C LEU A 6 -38.59 4.97 -19.34
N ILE A 7 -39.69 4.53 -18.70
CA ILE A 7 -39.80 4.53 -17.23
C ILE A 7 -38.80 3.54 -16.62
N SER A 8 -38.76 2.30 -17.14
CA SER A 8 -37.80 1.28 -16.69
C SER A 8 -36.35 1.75 -16.85
N TYR A 9 -36.02 2.37 -17.99
CA TYR A 9 -34.70 2.96 -18.25
C TYR A 9 -34.37 4.05 -17.23
N THR A 10 -35.30 4.97 -16.96
CA THR A 10 -35.07 6.06 -16.00
C THR A 10 -34.85 5.53 -14.58
N LEU A 11 -35.67 4.57 -14.13
CA LEU A 11 -35.51 3.93 -12.82
C LEU A 11 -34.20 3.16 -12.73
N HIS A 12 -33.83 2.42 -13.79
CA HIS A 12 -32.57 1.70 -13.86
C HIS A 12 -31.38 2.66 -13.79
N CYS A 13 -31.34 3.70 -14.61
CA CYS A 13 -30.25 4.69 -14.59
C CYS A 13 -30.13 5.38 -13.23
N THR A 14 -31.26 5.74 -12.61
CA THR A 14 -31.27 6.36 -11.28
C THR A 14 -30.72 5.42 -10.22
N TRP A 15 -31.19 4.17 -10.20
CA TRP A 15 -30.74 3.16 -9.24
C TRP A 15 -29.25 2.81 -9.43
N VAL A 16 -28.80 2.58 -10.67
CA VAL A 16 -27.39 2.29 -10.97
C VAL A 16 -26.49 3.47 -10.58
N THR A 17 -26.93 4.71 -10.84
CA THR A 17 -26.16 5.90 -10.46
C THR A 17 -26.06 6.05 -8.94
N SER A 18 -27.17 5.81 -8.23
CA SER A 18 -27.24 5.87 -6.76
C SER A 18 -26.39 4.79 -6.08
N GLU A 19 -26.44 3.55 -6.57
CA GLU A 19 -25.83 2.43 -5.85
C GLU A 19 -24.41 2.08 -6.33
N ALA A 20 -24.08 2.31 -7.60
CA ALA A 20 -22.82 1.85 -8.17
C ALA A 20 -21.80 2.96 -8.46
N TYR A 21 -22.25 4.11 -8.98
CA TYR A 21 -21.34 5.16 -9.46
C TYR A 21 -21.06 6.27 -8.44
N SER A 22 -21.95 6.49 -7.46
CA SER A 22 -21.81 7.59 -6.49
C SER A 22 -21.07 7.16 -5.21
N SER A 23 -19.86 6.63 -5.37
CA SER A 23 -18.98 6.24 -4.26
C SER A 23 -17.64 7.00 -4.30
N PRO A 24 -17.29 7.79 -3.26
CA PRO A 24 -15.99 8.46 -3.20
C PRO A 24 -14.86 7.45 -2.97
N SER A 25 -13.70 7.70 -3.60
CA SER A 25 -12.50 6.84 -3.46
C SER A 25 -11.51 7.33 -2.40
N ILE A 26 -11.66 8.55 -1.90
CA ILE A 26 -10.80 9.12 -0.85
C ILE A 26 -11.35 8.89 0.57
N VAL A 27 -12.68 8.88 0.71
CA VAL A 27 -13.37 8.55 1.96
C VAL A 27 -13.99 7.19 1.76
N LEU A 28 -13.54 6.19 2.51
CA LEU A 28 -14.12 4.86 2.41
C LEU A 28 -15.35 4.77 3.30
N SER A 29 -16.34 4.00 2.89
CA SER A 29 -17.46 3.69 3.76
C SER A 29 -17.75 2.20 3.80
N ALA A 30 -17.92 1.68 5.01
CA ALA A 30 -18.40 0.33 5.27
C ALA A 30 -19.76 0.37 5.95
N ARG A 31 -20.44 -0.77 5.94
CA ARG A 31 -21.66 -0.99 6.74
C ARG A 31 -21.31 -1.90 7.91
N ALA A 32 -21.69 -1.48 9.11
CA ALA A 32 -21.61 -2.31 10.30
C ALA A 32 -22.71 -3.38 10.28
N HIS A 33 -22.62 -4.37 11.19
CA HIS A 33 -23.59 -5.46 11.30
C HIS A 33 -25.01 -4.95 11.65
N ASP A 34 -25.13 -3.81 12.33
CA ASP A 34 -26.41 -3.16 12.66
C ASP A 34 -26.96 -2.29 11.51
N GLY A 35 -26.28 -2.23 10.37
CA GLY A 35 -26.65 -1.42 9.21
C GLY A 35 -26.18 0.05 9.29
N SER A 36 -25.51 0.45 10.37
CA SER A 36 -24.92 1.79 10.47
C SER A 36 -23.76 1.96 9.47
N ARG A 37 -23.57 3.19 9.00
CA ARG A 37 -22.49 3.53 8.06
C ARG A 37 -21.25 3.93 8.85
N ILE A 38 -20.17 3.19 8.69
CA ILE A 38 -18.84 3.55 9.19
C ILE A 38 -18.11 4.27 8.07
N ILE A 39 -17.44 5.37 8.40
CA ILE A 39 -16.66 6.18 7.47
C ILE A 39 -15.20 6.10 7.90
N PHE A 40 -14.32 5.67 6.99
CA PHE A 40 -12.87 5.69 7.19
C PHE A 40 -12.28 6.85 6.40
N ASP A 41 -11.57 7.72 7.11
CA ASP A 41 -11.00 8.94 6.54
C ASP A 41 -9.46 8.99 6.59
N ASP A 42 -8.87 7.82 6.77
CA ASP A 42 -7.44 7.59 6.95
C ASP A 42 -6.57 8.22 5.85
N PHE A 43 -7.05 8.28 4.60
CA PHE A 43 -6.32 8.93 3.51
C PHE A 43 -6.11 10.42 3.78
N ARG A 44 -7.20 11.14 4.10
CA ARG A 44 -7.10 12.58 4.38
C ARG A 44 -6.28 12.80 5.66
N GLU A 45 -6.51 11.99 6.69
CA GLU A 45 -5.74 12.01 7.92
C GLU A 45 -4.22 11.92 7.65
N ALA A 46 -3.78 10.88 6.93
CA ALA A 46 -2.37 10.66 6.61
C ALA A 46 -1.78 11.79 5.75
N TYR A 47 -2.51 12.24 4.72
CA TYR A 47 -2.03 13.33 3.86
C TYR A 47 -1.93 14.66 4.62
N TYR A 48 -2.86 14.94 5.54
CA TYR A 48 -2.79 16.11 6.40
C TYR A 48 -1.64 16.01 7.41
N TRP A 49 -1.40 14.82 7.98
CA TRP A 49 -0.24 14.60 8.84
C TRP A 49 1.05 14.89 8.08
N LEU A 50 1.19 14.35 6.87
CA LEU A 50 2.36 14.55 6.03
C LEU A 50 2.56 16.05 5.70
N ARG A 51 1.47 16.78 5.45
CA ARG A 51 1.50 18.22 5.16
C ARG A 51 1.99 19.09 6.32
N HIS A 52 1.63 18.74 7.56
CA HIS A 52 1.87 19.60 8.72
C HIS A 52 3.07 19.16 9.59
N ASN A 53 3.53 17.91 9.45
CA ASN A 53 4.53 17.32 10.34
C ASN A 53 5.84 16.93 9.64
N THR A 54 6.00 17.26 8.35
CA THR A 54 7.24 16.99 7.61
C THR A 54 7.81 18.28 7.01
N PRO A 55 9.12 18.35 6.69
CA PRO A 55 9.69 19.47 5.93
C PRO A 55 8.99 19.71 4.60
N GLU A 56 8.90 20.96 4.13
CA GLU A 56 8.21 21.29 2.88
C GLU A 56 8.88 20.68 1.63
N ASP A 57 10.20 20.48 1.69
CA ASP A 57 11.04 19.87 0.67
C ASP A 57 11.14 18.34 0.79
N ALA A 58 10.43 17.74 1.74
CA ALA A 58 10.45 16.30 1.95
C ALA A 58 9.92 15.54 0.72
N LYS A 59 10.70 14.54 0.29
CA LYS A 59 10.37 13.66 -0.84
C LYS A 59 9.73 12.37 -0.37
N VAL A 60 8.57 12.07 -0.93
CA VAL A 60 7.73 10.94 -0.56
C VAL A 60 7.73 9.92 -1.68
N MET A 61 8.17 8.71 -1.37
CA MET A 61 8.08 7.55 -2.27
C MET A 61 6.77 6.80 -2.00
N SER A 62 5.97 6.62 -3.04
CA SER A 62 4.74 5.82 -3.02
C SER A 62 4.57 5.10 -4.35
N TRP A 63 3.57 4.22 -4.46
CA TRP A 63 3.14 3.75 -5.77
C TRP A 63 2.52 4.88 -6.61
N TRP A 64 2.57 4.75 -7.94
CA TRP A 64 2.20 5.83 -8.87
C TRP A 64 0.72 6.21 -8.82
N ASP A 65 -0.16 5.27 -8.46
CA ASP A 65 -1.61 5.49 -8.29
C ASP A 65 -1.93 6.70 -7.41
N TYR A 66 -1.11 6.94 -6.38
CA TYR A 66 -1.39 7.92 -5.32
C TYR A 66 -0.73 9.28 -5.55
N GLY A 67 0.13 9.41 -6.57
CA GLY A 67 0.97 10.60 -6.77
C GLY A 67 0.17 11.91 -6.80
N TYR A 68 -0.89 11.98 -7.62
CA TYR A 68 -1.72 13.19 -7.68
C TYR A 68 -2.44 13.50 -6.37
N GLN A 69 -2.84 12.49 -5.60
CA GLN A 69 -3.50 12.71 -4.31
C GLN A 69 -2.54 13.30 -3.28
N ILE A 70 -1.31 12.74 -3.21
CA ILE A 70 -0.25 13.23 -2.31
C ILE A 70 0.09 14.67 -2.67
N THR A 71 0.32 14.98 -3.95
CA THR A 71 0.62 16.35 -4.38
C THR A 71 -0.51 17.31 -4.03
N ALA A 72 -1.77 16.95 -4.31
CA ALA A 72 -2.90 17.84 -4.10
C ALA A 72 -3.25 18.07 -2.61
N MET A 73 -3.17 17.01 -1.79
CA MET A 73 -3.61 17.05 -0.39
C MET A 73 -2.46 17.26 0.59
N ALA A 74 -1.38 16.48 0.45
CA ALA A 74 -0.23 16.55 1.33
C ALA A 74 0.73 17.69 0.98
N ASN A 75 0.68 18.19 -0.27
CA ASN A 75 1.57 19.25 -0.76
C ASN A 75 3.05 18.91 -0.51
N ARG A 76 3.49 17.74 -0.99
CA ARG A 76 4.88 17.25 -0.90
C ARG A 76 5.39 16.77 -2.25
N THR A 77 6.72 16.77 -2.40
CA THR A 77 7.37 16.28 -3.61
C THR A 77 7.21 14.75 -3.69
N ILE A 78 6.75 14.27 -4.85
CA ILE A 78 6.62 12.84 -5.16
C ILE A 78 7.67 12.44 -6.19
N LEU A 79 8.07 11.16 -6.17
CA LEU A 79 9.02 10.63 -7.14
C LEU A 79 8.33 10.14 -8.43
N VAL A 80 7.19 9.46 -8.29
CA VAL A 80 6.44 8.88 -9.39
C VAL A 80 4.99 9.34 -9.33
N ASP A 81 4.39 9.57 -10.49
CA ASP A 81 3.03 10.08 -10.62
C ASP A 81 2.20 9.24 -11.59
N ASN A 82 0.91 9.58 -11.63
CA ASN A 82 -0.09 8.87 -12.43
C ASN A 82 -0.02 9.27 -13.92
N ASN A 83 0.90 10.14 -14.33
CA ASN A 83 1.14 10.45 -15.75
C ASN A 83 1.98 9.35 -16.43
N THR A 84 2.74 8.57 -15.66
CA THR A 84 3.47 7.37 -16.11
C THR A 84 4.40 7.52 -17.32
N TRP A 85 4.90 8.74 -17.58
CA TRP A 85 5.70 9.03 -18.77
C TRP A 85 7.14 8.47 -18.73
N ASN A 86 7.69 8.20 -17.54
CA ASN A 86 9.05 7.68 -17.36
C ASN A 86 9.03 6.30 -16.69
N ASN A 87 8.91 5.26 -17.51
CA ASN A 87 8.85 3.86 -17.06
C ASN A 87 10.09 3.43 -16.26
N THR A 88 11.28 3.96 -16.58
CA THR A 88 12.51 3.64 -15.85
C THR A 88 12.43 4.10 -14.40
N HIS A 89 11.82 5.25 -14.15
CA HIS A 89 11.67 5.78 -12.79
C HIS A 89 10.66 4.96 -11.97
N ILE A 90 9.53 4.58 -12.58
CA ILE A 90 8.53 3.69 -11.96
C ILE A 90 9.14 2.32 -11.68
N SER A 91 9.94 1.79 -12.62
CA SER A 91 10.70 0.54 -12.44
C SER A 91 11.64 0.64 -11.24
N ARG A 92 12.33 1.78 -11.05
CA ARG A 92 13.23 1.96 -9.90
C ARG A 92 12.49 1.97 -8.56
N VAL A 93 11.31 2.59 -8.50
CA VAL A 93 10.44 2.51 -7.30
C VAL A 93 9.93 1.08 -7.09
N GLY A 94 9.50 0.39 -8.15
CA GLY A 94 9.09 -1.02 -8.07
C GLY A 94 10.22 -1.93 -7.58
N GLN A 95 11.47 -1.68 -8.01
CA GLN A 95 12.64 -2.37 -7.51
C GLN A 95 12.85 -2.15 -6.02
N ALA A 96 12.74 -0.91 -5.53
CA ALA A 96 12.84 -0.63 -4.10
C ALA A 96 11.78 -1.38 -3.29
N MET A 97 10.52 -1.34 -3.72
CA MET A 97 9.41 -1.98 -3.02
C MET A 97 9.52 -3.51 -3.00
N ALA A 98 10.04 -4.12 -4.07
CA ALA A 98 10.13 -5.56 -4.23
C ALA A 98 11.44 -6.18 -3.69
N SER A 99 12.45 -5.37 -3.38
CA SER A 99 13.76 -5.85 -2.90
C SER A 99 13.81 -5.98 -1.36
N PRO A 100 14.79 -6.71 -0.82
CA PRO A 100 15.10 -6.67 0.62
C PRO A 100 15.57 -5.28 1.07
N GLU A 101 15.55 -5.03 2.38
CA GLU A 101 15.83 -3.71 2.98
C GLU A 101 17.19 -3.11 2.58
N ASP A 102 18.26 -3.91 2.51
CA ASP A 102 19.60 -3.44 2.16
C ASP A 102 19.65 -2.82 0.76
N LYS A 103 19.07 -3.52 -0.22
CA LYS A 103 18.98 -3.06 -1.61
C LYS A 103 17.95 -1.97 -1.79
N ALA A 104 16.82 -2.06 -1.11
CA ALA A 104 15.83 -1.00 -1.16
C ALA A 104 16.37 0.31 -0.57
N TYR A 105 17.19 0.23 0.49
CA TYR A 105 17.84 1.39 1.09
C TYR A 105 18.82 2.07 0.13
N GLU A 106 19.68 1.31 -0.56
CA GLU A 106 20.56 1.85 -1.60
C GLU A 106 19.76 2.66 -2.65
N ILE A 107 18.61 2.14 -3.07
CA ILE A 107 17.72 2.80 -4.05
C ILE A 107 17.08 4.05 -3.46
N MET A 108 16.53 3.98 -2.24
CA MET A 108 15.93 5.12 -1.56
C MET A 108 16.92 6.25 -1.38
N ARG A 109 18.20 5.94 -1.11
CA ARG A 109 19.28 6.93 -1.02
C ARG A 109 19.68 7.50 -2.39
N GLU A 110 19.76 6.68 -3.44
CA GLU A 110 20.00 7.14 -4.83
C GLU A 110 18.94 8.18 -5.26
N LEU A 111 17.70 7.96 -4.84
CA LEU A 111 16.55 8.81 -5.19
C LEU A 111 16.28 9.93 -4.17
N ASP A 112 17.09 10.05 -3.12
CA ASP A 112 16.96 11.06 -2.06
C ASP A 112 15.59 11.05 -1.35
N VAL A 113 15.06 9.85 -1.05
CA VAL A 113 13.76 9.66 -0.40
C VAL A 113 13.85 9.96 1.09
N ASN A 114 12.91 10.74 1.62
CA ASN A 114 12.80 11.00 3.06
C ASN A 114 11.72 10.14 3.71
N TYR A 115 10.57 9.99 3.04
CA TYR A 115 9.42 9.23 3.55
C TYR A 115 8.93 8.21 2.53
N VAL A 116 8.43 7.08 3.01
CA VAL A 116 7.78 6.04 2.21
C VAL A 116 6.35 5.89 2.68
N LEU A 117 5.40 5.94 1.75
CA LEU A 117 3.98 5.76 2.04
C LEU A 117 3.49 4.47 1.39
N VAL A 118 2.89 3.60 2.20
CA VAL A 118 2.23 2.37 1.73
C VAL A 118 0.79 2.30 2.22
N ILE A 119 -0.06 1.66 1.42
CA ILE A 119 -1.45 1.36 1.77
C ILE A 119 -1.55 -0.08 2.23
N PHE A 120 -2.12 -0.27 3.42
CA PHE A 120 -2.31 -1.57 4.05
C PHE A 120 -3.77 -1.80 4.41
N GLY A 121 -4.41 -2.80 3.80
CA GLY A 121 -5.83 -3.09 4.02
C GLY A 121 -6.13 -4.18 5.03
N GLY A 122 -5.10 -4.82 5.60
CA GLY A 122 -5.26 -6.08 6.34
C GLY A 122 -6.10 -5.98 7.62
N LEU A 123 -6.16 -4.79 8.24
CA LEU A 123 -6.99 -4.55 9.44
C LEU A 123 -8.47 -4.26 9.10
N THR A 124 -8.73 -3.55 8.01
CA THR A 124 -10.08 -3.09 7.63
C THR A 124 -10.77 -4.00 6.63
N GLY A 125 -10.03 -4.86 5.94
CA GLY A 125 -10.51 -5.63 4.79
C GLY A 125 -10.50 -4.82 3.49
N TYR A 126 -9.73 -3.75 3.40
CA TYR A 126 -9.63 -2.94 2.19
C TYR A 126 -8.79 -3.64 1.11
N SER A 127 -9.44 -4.17 0.08
CA SER A 127 -8.78 -5.00 -0.94
C SER A 127 -7.96 -4.23 -1.97
N SER A 128 -8.07 -2.90 -2.07
CA SER A 128 -7.30 -2.10 -3.02
C SER A 128 -5.99 -1.58 -2.42
N ASP A 129 -5.36 -2.40 -1.58
CA ASP A 129 -4.11 -2.10 -0.89
C ASP A 129 -2.87 -2.51 -1.72
N ASP A 130 -1.68 -2.14 -1.24
CA ASP A 130 -0.45 -2.30 -2.03
C ASP A 130 0.02 -3.76 -2.13
N ILE A 131 -0.36 -4.62 -1.18
CA ILE A 131 -0.03 -6.05 -1.24
C ILE A 131 -0.77 -6.74 -2.41
N ASN A 132 -2.01 -6.36 -2.73
CA ASN A 132 -2.72 -6.91 -3.91
C ASN A 132 -2.17 -6.38 -5.23
N LYS A 133 -1.58 -5.18 -5.22
CA LYS A 133 -0.91 -4.58 -6.39
C LYS A 133 0.54 -5.01 -6.53
N PHE A 134 1.11 -5.68 -5.52
CA PHE A 134 2.54 -5.94 -5.40
C PHE A 134 3.15 -6.67 -6.61
N LEU A 135 2.45 -7.66 -7.18
CA LEU A 135 2.95 -8.38 -8.36
C LEU A 135 3.11 -7.46 -9.59
N TRP A 136 2.33 -6.38 -9.70
CA TRP A 136 2.57 -5.35 -10.72
C TRP A 136 3.87 -4.59 -10.46
N MET A 137 4.17 -4.29 -9.19
CA MET A 137 5.44 -3.67 -8.80
C MET A 137 6.63 -4.56 -9.13
N VAL A 138 6.51 -5.87 -8.89
CA VAL A 138 7.53 -6.86 -9.24
C VAL A 138 7.75 -6.92 -10.75
N ARG A 139 6.68 -7.03 -11.55
CA ARG A 139 6.75 -7.07 -13.02
C ARG A 139 7.39 -5.81 -13.60
N ILE A 140 6.98 -4.63 -13.12
CA ILE A 140 7.52 -3.34 -13.59
C ILE A 140 8.96 -3.16 -13.10
N GLY A 141 9.25 -3.53 -11.86
CA GLY A 141 10.59 -3.50 -11.28
C GLY A 141 11.59 -4.34 -12.05
N GLY A 142 11.20 -5.57 -12.43
CA GLY A 142 12.02 -6.50 -13.21
C GLY A 142 12.10 -6.23 -14.71
N SER A 143 11.41 -5.20 -15.22
CA SER A 143 11.34 -4.92 -16.67
C SER A 143 12.55 -4.16 -17.24
N THR A 144 13.44 -3.63 -16.38
CA THR A 144 14.63 -2.86 -16.79
C THR A 144 15.91 -3.61 -16.43
N ASP A 145 17.02 -3.28 -17.10
CA ASP A 145 18.32 -3.95 -16.89
C ASP A 145 18.79 -3.91 -15.42
N LYS A 146 18.59 -2.78 -14.73
CA LYS A 146 18.91 -2.65 -13.29
C LYS A 146 18.09 -3.61 -12.42
N GLY A 147 16.90 -3.99 -12.87
CA GLY A 147 15.95 -4.85 -12.17
C GLY A 147 16.00 -6.32 -12.59
N ALA A 148 16.91 -6.73 -13.49
CA ALA A 148 16.94 -8.10 -14.04
C ALA A 148 17.11 -9.22 -12.98
N HIS A 149 17.53 -8.86 -11.77
CA HIS A 149 17.63 -9.77 -10.63
C HIS A 149 16.27 -10.05 -9.96
N ILE A 150 15.26 -9.20 -10.19
CA ILE A 150 13.89 -9.38 -9.69
C ILE A 150 13.13 -10.24 -10.69
N LYS A 151 12.71 -11.43 -10.26
CA LYS A 151 11.94 -12.34 -11.09
C LYS A 151 10.63 -12.67 -10.42
N GLU A 152 9.53 -12.53 -11.16
CA GLU A 152 8.19 -12.75 -10.62
C GLU A 152 8.01 -14.13 -9.98
N HIS A 153 8.62 -15.17 -10.57
CA HIS A 153 8.53 -16.54 -10.05
C HIS A 153 9.10 -16.71 -8.63
N ASP A 154 10.05 -15.87 -8.24
CA ASP A 154 10.67 -15.94 -6.92
C ASP A 154 9.71 -15.54 -5.79
N TYR A 155 8.60 -14.86 -6.10
CA TYR A 155 7.60 -14.41 -5.11
C TYR A 155 6.44 -15.38 -4.93
N TYR A 156 6.38 -16.47 -5.70
CA TYR A 156 5.39 -17.52 -5.54
C TYR A 156 5.93 -18.68 -4.70
N THR A 157 5.02 -19.47 -4.12
CA THR A 157 5.37 -20.76 -3.53
C THR A 157 5.82 -21.76 -4.61
N PRO A 158 6.44 -22.91 -4.25
CA PRO A 158 6.74 -23.96 -5.22
C PRO A 158 5.50 -24.50 -5.98
N ALA A 159 4.31 -24.32 -5.41
CA ALA A 159 3.03 -24.67 -6.04
C ALA A 159 2.51 -23.57 -7.00
N GLY A 160 3.18 -22.42 -7.09
CA GLY A 160 2.78 -21.29 -7.93
C GLY A 160 1.76 -20.35 -7.27
N GLU A 161 1.59 -20.42 -5.95
CA GLU A 161 0.62 -19.60 -5.21
C GLU A 161 1.27 -18.32 -4.65
N PHE A 162 0.54 -17.20 -4.64
CA PHE A 162 0.99 -15.97 -3.97
C PHE A 162 0.43 -15.91 -2.56
N ARG A 163 1.29 -16.15 -1.55
CA ARG A 163 0.87 -16.32 -0.15
C ARG A 163 1.68 -15.46 0.80
N VAL A 164 0.99 -14.84 1.76
CA VAL A 164 1.58 -13.97 2.79
C VAL A 164 1.70 -14.67 4.16
N ASP A 165 1.24 -15.91 4.23
CA ASP A 165 1.34 -16.79 5.40
C ASP A 165 2.73 -17.46 5.49
N ARG A 166 2.87 -18.41 6.41
CA ARG A 166 4.14 -19.12 6.66
C ARG A 166 4.61 -19.97 5.47
N GLU A 167 3.73 -20.29 4.53
CA GLU A 167 4.06 -21.04 3.32
C GLU A 167 4.46 -20.12 2.16
N GLY A 168 4.36 -18.79 2.35
CA GLY A 168 4.80 -17.78 1.41
C GLY A 168 6.28 -17.87 1.06
N SER A 169 6.64 -17.37 -0.13
CA SER A 169 8.05 -17.35 -0.57
C SER A 169 8.92 -16.56 0.43
N PRO A 170 10.11 -17.06 0.81
CA PRO A 170 11.07 -16.30 1.59
C PRO A 170 11.46 -14.97 0.96
N VAL A 171 11.42 -14.85 -0.38
CA VAL A 171 11.72 -13.59 -1.08
C VAL A 171 10.61 -12.57 -0.84
N LEU A 172 9.35 -12.99 -0.87
CA LEU A 172 8.20 -12.15 -0.54
C LEU A 172 8.24 -11.72 0.93
N LEU A 173 8.40 -12.68 1.85
CA LEU A 173 8.38 -12.43 3.30
C LEU A 173 9.54 -11.55 3.79
N ASN A 174 10.60 -11.41 2.99
CA ASN A 174 11.74 -10.52 3.25
C ASN A 174 11.75 -9.25 2.39
N SER A 175 10.77 -9.05 1.50
CA SER A 175 10.66 -7.84 0.69
C SER A 175 10.34 -6.62 1.55
N LEU A 176 10.80 -5.44 1.11
CA LEU A 176 10.52 -4.18 1.79
C LEU A 176 9.02 -3.94 1.91
N MET A 177 8.24 -4.17 0.85
CA MET A 177 6.79 -4.02 0.87
C MET A 177 6.12 -4.87 1.95
N TYR A 178 6.47 -6.16 2.04
CA TYR A 178 5.92 -7.05 3.07
C TYR A 178 6.24 -6.51 4.48
N LYS A 179 7.50 -6.16 4.72
CA LYS A 179 7.94 -5.64 6.01
C LYS A 179 7.24 -4.32 6.38
N MET A 180 7.10 -3.39 5.44
CA MET A 180 6.41 -2.11 5.68
C MET A 180 4.90 -2.29 5.92
N CYS A 181 4.22 -3.19 5.21
CA CYS A 181 2.79 -3.39 5.44
C CYS A 181 2.52 -4.09 6.79
N TYR A 182 3.32 -5.10 7.14
CA TYR A 182 3.07 -5.97 8.29
C TYR A 182 3.87 -5.62 9.55
N TYR A 183 4.64 -4.53 9.57
CA TYR A 183 5.39 -4.12 10.77
C TYR A 183 4.47 -4.00 11.98
N ARG A 184 4.81 -4.72 13.07
CA ARG A 184 4.02 -4.85 14.32
C ARG A 184 2.59 -5.44 14.16
N PHE A 185 2.19 -5.85 12.97
CA PHE A 185 0.85 -6.40 12.73
C PHE A 185 0.66 -7.79 13.37
N GLY A 186 1.75 -8.54 13.57
CA GLY A 186 1.71 -9.88 14.17
C GLY A 186 1.11 -9.96 15.58
N GLN A 187 1.04 -8.83 16.28
CA GLN A 187 0.52 -8.71 17.65
C GLN A 187 -0.93 -8.18 17.69
N VAL A 188 -1.50 -7.80 16.54
CA VAL A 188 -2.82 -7.18 16.44
C VAL A 188 -3.91 -8.25 16.29
N TYR A 189 -4.97 -8.15 17.09
CA TYR A 189 -6.17 -8.97 16.93
C TYR A 189 -7.16 -8.25 16.02
N THR A 190 -7.40 -8.80 14.83
CA THR A 190 -8.25 -8.17 13.80
C THR A 190 -9.67 -8.72 13.75
N GLU A 191 -9.87 -9.97 14.17
CA GLU A 191 -11.16 -10.66 14.11
C GLU A 191 -11.32 -11.64 15.28
N GLY A 192 -12.53 -11.71 15.85
CA GLY A 192 -12.84 -12.63 16.93
C GLY A 192 -12.73 -14.09 16.49
N GLY A 193 -12.04 -14.92 17.28
CA GLY A 193 -11.83 -16.34 16.97
C GLY A 193 -10.70 -16.62 15.97
N LYS A 194 -9.97 -15.59 15.53
CA LYS A 194 -8.76 -15.72 14.70
C LYS A 194 -7.49 -15.46 15.52
N PRO A 195 -6.33 -16.00 15.12
CA PRO A 195 -5.05 -15.69 15.76
C PRO A 195 -4.66 -14.21 15.58
N ALA A 196 -3.75 -13.70 16.41
CA ALA A 196 -3.14 -12.39 16.19
C ALA A 196 -2.36 -12.36 14.88
N GLY A 197 -2.35 -11.21 14.19
CA GLY A 197 -1.74 -11.07 12.86
C GLY A 197 -2.56 -11.73 11.75
N TYR A 198 -3.89 -11.76 11.88
CA TYR A 198 -4.79 -12.26 10.84
C TYR A 198 -5.11 -11.16 9.82
N ASP A 199 -4.72 -11.35 8.56
CA ASP A 199 -5.03 -10.43 7.47
C ASP A 199 -6.45 -10.69 6.93
N ARG A 200 -7.34 -9.71 7.07
CA ARG A 200 -8.76 -9.82 6.67
C ARG A 200 -8.99 -9.73 5.16
N VAL A 201 -8.03 -9.27 4.38
CA VAL A 201 -8.11 -9.24 2.91
C VAL A 201 -7.74 -10.60 2.35
N ARG A 202 -6.65 -11.20 2.84
CA ARG A 202 -6.16 -12.52 2.37
C ARG A 202 -6.76 -13.70 3.13
N ASN A 203 -7.42 -13.45 4.25
CA ASN A 203 -8.02 -14.45 5.13
C ASN A 203 -7.01 -15.47 5.69
N VAL A 204 -5.77 -15.04 5.95
CA VAL A 204 -4.69 -15.89 6.47
C VAL A 204 -3.96 -15.24 7.64
N GLU A 205 -3.34 -16.06 8.48
CA GLU A 205 -2.36 -15.61 9.47
C GLU A 205 -1.02 -15.32 8.79
N ILE A 206 -0.42 -14.16 9.07
CA ILE A 206 0.83 -13.76 8.43
C ILE A 206 2.00 -14.68 8.77
N GLY A 207 2.92 -14.85 7.82
CA GLY A 207 4.10 -15.71 7.95
C GLY A 207 5.09 -15.25 9.01
N ASN A 208 5.56 -14.00 8.89
CA ASN A 208 6.53 -13.40 9.79
C ASN A 208 5.82 -12.41 10.73
N LYS A 209 5.75 -12.74 12.02
CA LYS A 209 5.07 -11.90 13.02
C LYS A 209 5.98 -10.88 13.68
N ASP A 210 7.23 -11.28 13.93
CA ASP A 210 8.19 -10.53 14.69
C ASP A 210 9.41 -10.25 13.82
N PHE A 211 9.55 -9.01 13.40
CA PHE A 211 10.71 -8.49 12.69
C PHE A 211 10.84 -6.99 12.96
N GLU A 212 12.07 -6.48 12.85
CA GLU A 212 12.34 -5.06 12.93
C GLU A 212 12.66 -4.47 11.56
N LEU A 213 12.54 -3.14 11.47
CA LEU A 213 12.96 -2.37 10.31
C LEU A 213 14.31 -1.72 10.63
N ASP A 214 15.35 -2.15 9.92
CA ASP A 214 16.72 -1.70 10.16
C ASP A 214 16.94 -0.29 9.61
N VAL A 215 16.44 -0.06 8.39
CA VAL A 215 16.69 1.16 7.60
C VAL A 215 15.53 2.15 7.57
N LEU A 216 14.38 1.75 8.11
CA LEU A 216 13.17 2.57 8.22
C LEU A 216 12.76 2.73 9.69
N GLU A 217 12.09 3.83 9.99
CA GLU A 217 11.36 4.05 11.24
C GLU A 217 9.89 4.34 10.95
N GLU A 218 8.97 3.77 11.72
CA GLU A 218 7.54 4.08 11.62
C GLU A 218 7.32 5.53 12.07
N ALA A 219 6.90 6.39 11.14
CA ALA A 219 6.69 7.81 11.41
C ALA A 219 5.23 8.12 11.73
N TYR A 220 4.29 7.46 11.03
CA TYR A 220 2.86 7.58 11.26
C TYR A 220 2.11 6.36 10.73
N THR A 221 1.07 5.94 11.45
CA THR A 221 0.11 4.92 11.00
C THR A 221 -1.28 5.43 11.37
N THR A 222 -2.22 5.42 10.42
CA THR A 222 -3.58 5.96 10.62
C THR A 222 -4.39 5.12 11.61
N GLU A 223 -5.51 5.68 12.08
CA GLU A 223 -6.40 5.03 13.06
C GLU A 223 -6.74 3.58 12.71
N HIS A 224 -7.08 3.32 11.43
CA HIS A 224 -7.47 2.00 10.96
C HIS A 224 -6.36 1.30 10.16
N TRP A 225 -5.12 1.78 10.27
CA TRP A 225 -3.92 1.24 9.64
C TRP A 225 -3.99 1.18 8.10
N ILE A 226 -4.88 1.96 7.48
CA ILE A 226 -5.03 1.99 6.01
C ILE A 226 -3.80 2.62 5.36
N VAL A 227 -3.25 3.69 5.94
CA VAL A 227 -2.06 4.35 5.41
C VAL A 227 -0.95 4.28 6.45
N ARG A 228 0.23 3.83 6.02
CA ARG A 228 1.43 3.76 6.84
C ARG A 228 2.54 4.58 6.22
N ILE A 229 3.17 5.43 7.02
CA ILE A 229 4.23 6.34 6.61
C ILE A 229 5.48 6.00 7.40
N TYR A 230 6.53 5.67 6.67
CA TYR A 230 7.85 5.35 7.20
C TYR A 230 8.83 6.47 6.87
N LYS A 231 9.73 6.79 7.79
CA LYS A 231 10.85 7.68 7.52
C LYS A 231 12.11 6.86 7.26
N VAL A 232 12.86 7.27 6.24
CA VAL A 232 14.14 6.65 5.89
C VAL A 232 15.20 7.12 6.88
N LYS A 233 15.88 6.18 7.54
CA LYS A 233 16.92 6.50 8.52
C LYS A 233 18.17 7.08 7.84
N ASP A 234 18.87 7.94 8.57
CA ASP A 234 20.18 8.42 8.17
C ASP A 234 21.23 7.31 8.28
N LEU A 235 22.38 7.53 7.62
CA LEU A 235 23.50 6.59 7.70
C LEU A 235 23.95 6.44 9.17
N PRO A 236 24.28 5.22 9.60
CA PRO A 236 24.78 5.00 10.95
C PRO A 236 26.04 5.85 11.17
N ASN A 237 25.99 6.67 12.21
CA ASN A 237 27.14 7.49 12.59
C ASN A 237 28.25 6.55 13.06
N ARG A 238 29.44 6.60 12.46
CA ARG A 238 30.54 5.64 12.68
C ARG A 238 31.18 5.72 14.09
N GLY A 239 30.53 6.33 15.07
CA GLY A 239 31.12 6.73 16.35
C GLY A 239 30.24 6.53 17.59
N SER A 240 29.28 5.59 17.57
CA SER A 240 28.57 5.12 18.76
C SER A 240 28.93 3.68 19.09
#